data_AF-A0A5K1FKL2-F1
#
_entry.id   AF-A0A5K1FKL2-F1
#
_cell.length_a   1.000
_cell.length_b   1.000
_cell.length_c   1.000
_cell.angle_alpha   90.00
_cell.angle_beta   90.00
_cell.angle_gamma   90.00
#
_symmetry.space_group_name_H-M   'P 1'
#
loop_
_entity.id
_entity.type
_entity.pdbx_description
1 polymer ?
#
loop_
_entity_poly.entity_id
_entity_poly.type
_entity_poly.pdbx_seq_one_letter_code
_entity_poly.pdbx_strand_id
1 'polypeptide(L)' 'VIHQSSVCPLRLITCRYCGDMVPAGTFPSDVRDRMRGLSEHESVCGSRTAPCDSCGRSVMLKDMEIHRIAVHQKN' A
#
# COMPACT_ATOMS: atom_id res chain seq x y z
N VAL A 1 -22.32 -21.11 5.35
CA VAL A 1 -21.29 -20.32 4.63
C VAL A 1 -20.21 -20.00 5.64
N ILE A 2 -19.03 -20.61 5.54
CA ILE A 2 -17.94 -20.32 6.47
C ILE A 2 -17.41 -18.95 6.07
N HIS A 3 -17.74 -17.93 6.86
CA HIS A 3 -17.10 -16.63 6.73
C HIS A 3 -15.66 -16.81 7.21
N GLN A 4 -14.76 -17.14 6.29
CA GLN A 4 -13.34 -17.05 6.61
C GLN A 4 -13.04 -15.57 6.78
N SER A 5 -12.89 -15.15 8.04
CA SER A 5 -12.54 -13.78 8.43
C SER A 5 -11.31 -13.27 7.65
N SER A 6 -10.45 -14.18 7.20
CA SER A 6 -9.30 -13.97 6.32
C SER A 6 -9.63 -13.39 4.95
N VAL A 7 -10.84 -13.60 4.43
CA VAL A 7 -11.29 -13.25 3.07
C VAL A 7 -12.41 -12.22 3.09
N CYS A 8 -12.79 -11.73 4.28
CA CYS A 8 -13.87 -10.78 4.41
C CYS A 8 -13.47 -9.40 3.86
N PRO A 9 -14.17 -8.86 2.86
CA PRO A 9 -13.86 -7.53 2.35
C PRO A 9 -14.15 -6.41 3.37
N LEU A 10 -15.02 -6.69 4.33
CA LEU A 10 -15.36 -5.79 5.43
C LEU A 10 -14.42 -5.96 6.64
N ARG A 11 -13.41 -6.83 6.58
CA ARG A 11 -12.42 -6.94 7.66
C ARG A 11 -11.71 -5.60 7.79
N LEU A 12 -11.78 -5.00 8.97
CA LEU A 12 -11.04 -3.79 9.26
C LEU A 12 -9.55 -4.09 9.38
N ILE A 13 -8.75 -3.32 8.66
CA ILE A 13 -7.30 -3.32 8.76
C ILE A 13 -6.83 -1.91 9.12
N THR A 14 -5.67 -1.83 9.75
CA THR A 14 -4.96 -0.56 9.89
C THR A 14 -4.12 -0.35 8.64
N CYS A 15 -4.47 0.64 7.81
CA CYS A 15 -3.72 0.91 6.60
C CYS A 15 -2.38 1.57 6.96
N ARG A 16 -1.27 0.97 6.52
CA ARG A 16 0.08 1.51 6.79
C ARG A 16 0.38 2.85 6.10
N TYR A 17 -0.43 3.22 5.10
CA TYR A 17 -0.22 4.43 4.30
C TYR A 17 -1.04 5.62 4.79
N CYS A 18 -2.32 5.42 5.16
CA CYS A 18 -3.16 6.49 5.70
C CYS A 18 -3.24 6.49 7.23
N GLY A 19 -2.84 5.40 7.91
CA GLY A 19 -2.92 5.27 9.36
C GLY A 19 -4.31 4.95 9.90
N ASP A 20 -5.35 5.08 9.08
CA ASP A 20 -6.73 4.86 9.49
C ASP A 20 -7.11 3.37 9.53
N MET A 21 -8.12 3.07 10.34
CA MET A 21 -8.78 1.77 10.38
C MET A 21 -9.90 1.74 9.33
N VAL A 22 -9.70 0.93 8.29
CA VAL A 22 -10.54 0.90 7.09
C VAL A 22 -10.82 -0.53 6.66
N PRO A 23 -11.92 -0.78 5.93
CA PRO A 23 -12.17 -2.10 5.34
C PRO A 23 -11.04 -2.50 4.40
N ALA A 24 -10.60 -3.76 4.50
CA ALA A 24 -9.53 -4.33 3.68
C ALA A 24 -9.83 -4.29 2.18
N GLY A 25 -11.11 -4.33 1.80
CA GLY A 25 -11.56 -4.51 0.42
C GLY A 25 -11.41 -5.96 -0.02
N THR A 26 -11.72 -6.27 -1.28
CA THR A 26 -11.82 -7.67 -1.73
C THR A 26 -10.45 -8.30 -1.94
N PHE A 27 -9.79 -7.99 -3.04
CA PHE A 27 -8.46 -8.49 -3.36
C PHE A 27 -7.68 -7.40 -4.09
N PRO A 28 -6.36 -7.28 -3.85
CA PRO A 28 -5.53 -6.39 -4.65
C PRO A 28 -5.63 -6.77 -6.13
N SER A 29 -5.92 -5.78 -6.97
CA SER A 29 -5.89 -5.94 -8.43
C SER A 29 -4.47 -6.22 -8.95
N ASP A 30 -3.46 -5.73 -8.21
CA ASP A 30 -2.05 -5.87 -8.58
C ASP A 30 -1.44 -7.14 -7.95
N VAL A 31 -0.84 -7.99 -8.79
CA VAL A 31 -0.20 -9.24 -8.37
C VAL A 31 0.99 -8.96 -7.43
N ARG A 32 1.71 -7.86 -7.62
CA ARG A 32 2.82 -7.46 -6.74
C ARG A 32 2.30 -7.15 -5.34
N ASP A 33 1.19 -6.43 -5.25
CA ASP A 33 0.59 -6.05 -3.97
C ASP A 33 0.02 -7.29 -3.25
N ARG A 34 -0.53 -8.24 -4.01
CA ARG A 34 -0.94 -9.55 -3.49
C ARG A 34 0.24 -10.36 -2.95
N MET A 35 1.39 -10.38 -3.63
CA MET A 35 2.61 -11.02 -3.12
C MET A 35 3.17 -10.33 -1.88
N ARG A 36 3.01 -9.01 -1.77
CA ARG A 36 3.37 -8.24 -0.57
C ARG A 36 2.39 -8.44 0.59
N GLY A 37 1.30 -9.17 0.38
CA GLY A 37 0.25 -9.38 1.39
C GLY A 37 -0.54 -8.11 1.71
N LEU A 38 -0.55 -7.14 0.79
CA LEU A 38 -1.37 -5.94 0.94
C LEU A 38 -2.85 -6.28 0.75
N SER A 39 -3.72 -5.55 1.42
CA SER A 39 -5.15 -5.56 1.09
C SER A 39 -5.45 -4.72 -0.16
N GLU A 40 -6.67 -4.82 -0.70
CA GLU A 40 -7.13 -3.97 -1.79
C GLU A 40 -7.02 -2.48 -1.42
N HIS A 41 -7.47 -2.11 -0.21
CA HIS A 41 -7.29 -0.76 0.30
C HIS A 41 -5.82 -0.35 0.35
N GLU A 42 -4.92 -1.19 0.93
CA GLU A 42 -3.49 -0.86 0.99
C GLU A 42 -2.88 -0.70 -0.41
N SER A 43 -3.29 -1.52 -1.38
CA SER A 43 -2.87 -1.39 -2.79
C SER A 43 -3.28 -0.05 -3.37
N VAL A 44 -4.54 0.35 -3.22
CA VAL A 44 -5.07 1.64 -3.73
C VAL A 44 -4.47 2.82 -2.97
N CYS A 45 -4.42 2.74 -1.65
CA CYS A 45 -3.91 3.81 -0.79
C CYS A 45 -2.40 4.01 -0.97
N GLY A 46 -1.63 2.91 -1.07
CA GLY A 46 -0.20 2.94 -1.38
C GLY A 46 0.09 3.40 -2.82
N SER A 47 -0.88 3.30 -3.72
CA SER A 47 -0.76 3.81 -5.09
C SER A 47 -0.94 5.33 -5.21
N ARG A 48 -1.37 5.99 -4.13
CA ARG A 48 -1.36 7.46 -4.06
C ARG A 48 0.07 7.96 -4.16
N THR A 49 0.27 9.06 -4.88
CA THR A 49 1.57 9.69 -5.02
C THR A 49 1.73 10.83 -4.02
N ALA A 50 2.94 10.97 -3.50
CA ALA A 50 3.36 12.11 -2.69
C ALA A 50 4.67 12.68 -3.28
N PRO A 51 4.92 13.99 -3.16
CA PRO A 51 6.20 14.56 -3.57
C PRO A 51 7.31 14.04 -2.65
N CYS A 52 8.42 13.58 -3.23
CA CYS A 52 9.60 13.20 -2.48
C CYS A 52 10.25 14.45 -1.87
N ASP A 53 10.54 14.44 -0.57
CA ASP A 53 11.17 15.58 0.12
C ASP A 53 12.57 15.93 -0.42
N SER A 54 13.28 14.95 -1.01
CA SER A 54 14.66 15.14 -1.50
C SER A 54 14.74 15.67 -2.93
N CYS A 55 13.77 15.36 -3.80
CA CYS A 55 13.80 15.75 -5.21
C CYS A 55 12.51 16.37 -5.76
N GLY A 56 11.46 16.47 -4.95
CA GLY A 56 10.14 17.00 -5.33
C GLY A 56 9.37 16.13 -6.32
N ARG A 57 9.88 14.95 -6.70
CA ARG A 57 9.23 14.09 -7.69
C ARG A 57 8.01 13.40 -7.06
N SER A 58 6.89 13.36 -7.78
CA SER A 58 5.71 12.61 -7.37
C SER A 58 5.98 11.12 -7.46
N VAL A 59 6.04 10.44 -6.32
CA VAL A 59 6.34 9.02 -6.19
C VAL A 59 5.23 8.34 -5.42
N MET A 60 4.84 7.14 -5.81
CA MET A 60 3.82 6.36 -5.12
C MET A 60 4.27 6.05 -3.70
N LEU A 61 3.38 6.18 -2.71
CA LEU A 61 3.71 5.93 -1.30
C LEU A 61 4.31 4.53 -1.10
N LYS A 62 3.78 3.52 -1.80
CA LYS A 62 4.26 2.14 -1.77
C LYS A 62 5.67 1.95 -2.37
N ASP A 63 6.10 2.87 -3.22
CA ASP A 63 7.41 2.85 -3.88
C ASP A 63 8.38 3.91 -3.33
N MET A 64 7.96 4.74 -2.37
CA MET A 64 8.78 5.83 -1.82
C MET A 64 10.06 5.31 -1.16
N GLU A 65 10.00 4.17 -0.47
CA GLU A 65 11.18 3.50 0.10
C GLU A 65 12.17 3.10 -0.99
N ILE A 66 11.69 2.41 -2.03
CA ILE A 66 12.52 1.99 -3.17
C ILE A 66 13.08 3.21 -3.91
N HIS A 67 12.30 4.27 -4.07
CA HIS A 67 12.76 5.51 -4.68
C HIS A 67 13.89 6.16 -3.87
N ARG A 68 13.75 6.24 -2.55
CA ARG A 68 14.83 6.75 -1.67
C ARG A 68 16.10 5.91 -1.82
N ILE A 69 15.98 4.59 -1.88
CA ILE A 69 17.11 3.67 -2.07
C ILE A 69 17.72 3.86 -3.48
N ALA A 70 16.93 3.72 -4.54
CA ALA A 70 17.44 3.73 -5.91
C ALA A 70 17.91 5.10 -6.42
N VAL A 71 17.34 6.19 -5.90
CA VAL A 71 17.60 7.57 -6.39
C VAL A 71 18.43 8.38 -5.40
N HIS A 72 18.31 8.13 -4.10
CA HIS A 72 18.92 8.96 -3.05
C HIS A 72 19.89 8.23 -2.13
N GLN A 73 20.08 6.91 -2.25
CA GLN A 73 21.09 6.22 -1.47
C GLN A 73 22.47 6.64 -1.95
N LYS A 74 23.04 7.63 -1.26
CA LYS A 74 24.46 7.95 -1.34
C LYS A 74 25.21 6.86 -0.60
N ASN A 75 26.03 6.12 -1.34
CA ASN A 75 27.05 5.25 -0.79
C ASN A 75 28.05 6.03 0.05
#